data_AF-A0A809PQX7-F1
#
_entry.id   AF-A0A809PQX7-F1
#
_cell.length_a   1.000
_cell.length_b   1.000
_cell.length_c   1.000
_cell.angle_alpha   90.00
_cell.angle_beta   90.00
_cell.angle_gamma   90.00
#
_symmetry.space_group_name_H-M   'P 1'
#
loop_
_entity.id
_entity.type
_entity.pdbx_description
1 polymer ?
#
loop_
_entity_poly.entity_id
_entity_poly.type
_entity_poly.pdbx_seq_one_letter_code
_entity_poly.pdbx_strand_id
1 'polypeptide(L)'
;MSYTLTILAVQTPASDAETYTWLNDKRESYHSSDAAAVPVLVKFHDAITRLFPCLSSCADGEAMDACPWSDGPLINNFVGDMGVVGISQRHEEVIPQILRFSNTLGLTVIDEHEGVIHRPQRYRIVLQGVKEDMAVTAVADKLAPLFKRTPAQVADMLAQAGLVLKKDLTQIVAQNYVATLAQYGCVCVMEPDVNITSATAAQSAAVPEENPEHATATTPAAGTDQAMQRWIAYNNTGKKKEEADKPEPEIVNYDDIRIAELADGQKQLIYAVALNFVVISMKSDVIGFFTIAFCLLPVEVMFFAGYLKLAANMGFNNTMRKVIAYGSMVPLVNTFILLAINDEVNRQLKDAGLRPSILGLSAKQRASLNEDICPPWPPAKVGDRHGNFHRCRDRHRALENQHTQR
;
A
#
# COMPACT_ATOMS: atom_id res chain seq x y z
N MET A 1 6.41 35.23 6.29
CA MET A 1 5.32 34.59 7.05
C MET A 1 5.46 33.09 6.85
N SER A 2 5.29 32.27 7.89
CA SER A 2 5.37 30.81 7.77
C SER A 2 3.98 30.20 7.67
N TYR A 3 3.79 29.26 6.74
CA TYR A 3 2.62 28.39 6.68
C TYR A 3 2.88 27.18 7.57
N THR A 4 1.88 26.80 8.37
CA THR A 4 1.94 25.57 9.17
C THR A 4 0.87 24.63 8.65
N LEU A 5 1.31 23.46 8.20
CA LEU A 5 0.43 22.37 7.80
C LEU A 5 0.48 21.26 8.84
N THR A 6 -0.67 20.86 9.33
CA THR A 6 -0.81 19.65 10.15
C THR A 6 -1.27 18.49 9.27
N ILE A 7 -0.52 17.39 9.25
CA ILE A 7 -0.78 16.18 8.46
C ILE A 7 -1.24 15.06 9.39
N LEU A 8 -2.36 14.42 9.07
CA LEU A 8 -3.02 13.43 9.93
C LEU A 8 -3.22 12.11 9.19
N ALA A 9 -2.78 11.02 9.82
CA ALA A 9 -2.97 9.65 9.37
C ALA A 9 -4.18 8.95 10.02
N VAL A 10 -5.07 9.72 10.63
CA VAL A 10 -6.29 9.25 11.27
C VAL A 10 -7.51 9.91 10.64
N GLN A 11 -8.66 9.24 10.75
CA GLN A 11 -9.92 9.82 10.33
C GLN A 11 -10.28 11.01 11.22
N THR A 12 -10.50 12.16 10.60
CA THR A 12 -10.98 13.36 11.29
C THR A 12 -12.50 13.39 11.36
N PRO A 13 -13.07 14.13 12.32
CA PRO A 13 -14.50 14.44 12.31
C PRO A 13 -14.98 15.01 10.96
N ALA A 14 -16.25 14.75 10.64
CA ALA A 14 -16.84 15.23 9.39
C ALA A 14 -17.00 16.76 9.37
N SER A 15 -17.25 17.36 10.53
CA SER A 15 -17.34 18.81 10.71
C SER A 15 -15.96 19.45 10.89
N ASP A 16 -15.73 20.58 10.22
CA ASP A 16 -14.47 21.32 10.34
C ASP A 16 -14.30 21.90 11.76
N ALA A 17 -15.38 22.43 12.35
CA ALA A 17 -15.35 22.97 13.72
C ALA A 17 -15.01 21.89 14.76
N GLU A 18 -15.59 20.70 14.61
CA GLU A 18 -15.26 19.55 15.47
C GLU A 18 -13.83 19.09 15.25
N THR A 19 -13.34 19.14 14.00
CA THR A 19 -11.96 18.75 13.67
C THR A 19 -10.94 19.68 14.32
N TYR A 20 -11.16 20.99 14.32
CA TYR A 20 -10.26 21.93 15.00
C TYR A 20 -10.27 21.74 16.53
N THR A 21 -11.44 21.49 17.12
CA THR A 21 -11.55 21.21 18.57
C THR A 21 -10.76 19.94 18.91
N TRP A 22 -11.02 18.86 18.18
CA TRP A 22 -10.32 17.59 18.32
C TRP A 22 -8.80 17.72 18.08
N LEU A 23 -8.39 18.55 17.12
CA LEU A 23 -6.97 18.76 16.82
C LEU A 23 -6.24 19.44 17.99
N ASN A 24 -6.87 20.42 18.64
CA ASN A 24 -6.28 21.11 19.78
C ASN A 24 -6.04 20.15 20.95
N ASP A 25 -7.00 19.28 21.26
CA ASP A 25 -6.83 18.23 22.28
C ASP A 25 -5.68 17.27 21.89
N LYS A 26 -5.59 16.93 20.61
CA LYS A 26 -4.56 16.02 20.10
C LYS A 26 -3.15 16.62 20.17
N ARG A 27 -2.98 17.93 19.96
CA ARG A 27 -1.67 18.61 20.04
C ARG A 27 -1.01 18.50 21.40
N GLU A 28 -1.80 18.54 22.46
CA GLU A 28 -1.27 18.36 23.81
C GLU A 28 -0.60 16.99 23.96
N SER A 29 -1.23 15.94 23.43
CA SER A 29 -0.62 14.60 23.38
C SER A 29 0.57 14.51 22.43
N TYR A 30 0.53 15.19 21.28
CA TYR A 30 1.60 15.20 20.28
C TYR A 30 2.93 15.70 20.88
N HIS A 31 2.92 16.82 21.60
CA HIS A 31 4.15 17.41 22.16
C HIS A 31 4.77 16.59 23.31
N SER A 32 4.00 15.72 23.94
CA SER A 32 4.43 14.90 25.07
C SER A 32 4.77 13.45 24.69
N SER A 33 4.56 13.08 23.43
CA SER A 33 4.66 11.71 22.95
C SER A 33 6.01 11.41 22.30
N ASP A 34 6.61 10.29 22.68
CA ASP A 34 7.81 9.72 22.03
C ASP A 34 7.44 8.59 21.03
N ALA A 35 6.16 8.46 20.67
CA ALA A 35 5.70 7.43 19.75
C ALA A 35 6.31 7.62 18.35
N ALA A 36 6.85 6.54 17.79
CA ALA A 36 7.32 6.53 16.41
C ALA A 36 6.19 6.89 15.43
N ALA A 37 6.52 7.64 14.37
CA ALA A 37 5.59 7.95 13.30
C ALA A 37 5.04 6.67 12.65
N VAL A 38 3.73 6.66 12.37
CA VAL A 38 3.10 5.56 11.65
C VAL A 38 3.68 5.42 10.23
N PRO A 39 3.76 4.21 9.66
CA PRO A 39 4.44 3.98 8.38
C PRO A 39 3.94 4.84 7.20
N VAL A 40 2.66 5.22 7.17
CA VAL A 40 2.12 6.08 6.12
C VAL A 40 2.65 7.52 6.17
N LEU A 41 2.93 8.05 7.37
CA LEU A 41 3.56 9.36 7.53
C LEU A 41 5.03 9.33 7.15
N VAL A 42 5.74 8.23 7.43
CA VAL A 42 7.11 8.01 6.94
C VAL A 42 7.13 7.98 5.41
N LYS A 43 6.19 7.25 4.78
CA LYS A 43 6.04 7.24 3.31
C LYS A 43 5.76 8.64 2.74
N PHE A 44 4.96 9.45 3.43
CA PHE A 44 4.71 10.85 3.06
C PHE A 44 5.98 11.70 3.16
N HIS A 45 6.68 11.64 4.29
CA HIS A 45 7.96 12.32 4.51
C HIS A 45 8.97 11.97 3.40
N ASP A 46 9.15 10.69 3.10
CA ASP A 46 10.08 10.22 2.07
C ASP A 46 9.69 10.71 0.66
N ALA A 47 8.38 10.80 0.37
CA ALA A 47 7.91 11.31 -0.92
C ALA A 47 8.21 12.81 -1.09
N ILE A 48 7.97 13.60 -0.04
CA ILE A 48 8.25 15.04 -0.06
C ILE A 48 9.75 15.31 -0.08
N THR A 49 10.54 14.60 0.71
CA THR A 49 12.00 14.83 0.81
C THR A 49 12.77 14.47 -0.46
N ARG A 50 12.17 13.67 -1.35
CA ARG A 50 12.71 13.42 -2.70
C ARG A 50 12.55 14.61 -3.64
N LEU A 51 11.52 15.43 -3.46
CA LEU A 51 11.29 16.62 -4.29
C LEU A 51 11.95 17.86 -3.69
N PHE A 52 11.93 17.96 -2.37
CA PHE A 52 12.40 19.12 -1.62
C PHE A 52 13.34 18.60 -0.52
N PRO A 53 14.64 18.95 -0.53
CA PRO A 53 15.58 18.48 0.48
C PRO A 53 15.03 18.69 1.90
N CYS A 54 15.25 17.72 2.79
CA CYS A 54 14.88 17.87 4.21
C CYS A 54 15.56 19.12 4.80
N LEU A 55 14.92 19.79 5.76
CA LEU A 55 15.52 20.97 6.42
C LEU A 55 16.90 20.66 7.02
N SER A 56 17.14 19.44 7.51
CA SER A 56 18.46 19.01 7.98
C SER A 56 19.55 18.98 6.90
N SER A 57 19.15 18.94 5.63
CA SER A 57 20.04 18.97 4.46
C SER A 57 20.20 20.39 3.88
N CYS A 58 19.36 21.34 4.30
CA CYS A 58 19.53 22.76 4.01
C CYS A 58 20.61 23.32 4.95
N ALA A 59 21.88 23.06 4.64
CA ALA A 59 22.99 23.61 5.42
C ALA A 59 23.09 25.14 5.31
N ASP A 60 23.83 25.76 6.23
CA ASP A 60 24.03 27.21 6.33
C ASP A 60 24.46 27.87 5.01
N GLY A 61 24.11 29.14 4.83
CA GLY A 61 24.46 29.95 3.65
C GLY A 61 23.39 29.94 2.57
N GLU A 62 23.79 29.98 1.29
CA GLU A 62 22.87 30.13 0.15
C GLU A 62 21.84 28.99 0.03
N ALA A 63 22.13 27.81 0.58
CA ALA A 63 21.19 26.68 0.61
C ALA A 63 20.03 26.91 1.59
N MET A 64 20.24 27.72 2.64
CA MET A 64 19.19 28.12 3.58
C MET A 64 18.21 29.09 2.92
N ASP A 65 18.71 30.01 2.09
CA ASP A 65 17.88 30.98 1.37
C ASP A 65 16.97 30.31 0.33
N ALA A 66 17.37 29.15 -0.20
CA ALA A 66 16.57 28.35 -1.14
C ALA A 66 15.68 27.29 -0.46
N CYS A 67 15.83 27.11 0.86
CA CYS A 67 15.12 26.07 1.61
C CYS A 67 13.65 26.49 1.82
N PRO A 68 12.67 25.68 1.40
CA PRO A 68 11.26 26.07 1.53
C PRO A 68 10.76 26.05 2.99
N TRP A 69 11.53 25.48 3.91
CA TRP A 69 11.04 25.08 5.21
C TRP A 69 11.36 26.10 6.31
N SER A 70 10.43 26.25 7.26
CA SER A 70 10.69 26.90 8.55
C SER A 70 10.85 25.89 9.69
N ASP A 71 10.10 24.79 9.63
CA ASP A 71 10.06 23.77 10.67
C ASP A 71 9.51 22.45 10.11
N GLY A 72 10.29 21.77 9.28
CA GLY A 72 9.84 20.55 8.61
C GLY A 72 10.56 20.31 7.29
N PRO A 73 10.32 19.22 6.56
CA PRO A 73 9.75 17.98 7.01
C PRO A 73 10.85 17.18 7.72
N LEU A 74 11.26 17.61 8.92
CA LEU A 74 12.15 16.80 9.72
C LEU A 74 11.38 15.56 10.20
N ILE A 75 11.99 14.38 10.16
CA ILE A 75 11.29 13.14 10.53
C ILE A 75 10.79 13.15 11.98
N ASN A 76 11.47 13.87 12.88
CA ASN A 76 11.05 14.05 14.27
C ASN A 76 9.86 15.02 14.44
N ASN A 77 9.43 15.70 13.38
CA ASN A 77 8.15 16.43 13.36
C ASN A 77 6.97 15.53 13.00
N PHE A 78 7.17 14.20 13.00
CA PHE A 78 6.13 13.21 12.82
C PHE A 78 6.14 12.28 14.04
N VAL A 79 5.02 12.21 14.76
CA VAL A 79 4.89 11.46 16.01
C VAL A 79 3.53 10.76 16.00
N GLY A 80 3.54 9.44 16.21
CA GLY A 80 2.33 8.63 16.11
C GLY A 80 1.63 8.85 14.76
N ASP A 81 0.38 9.27 14.79
CA ASP A 81 -0.48 9.47 13.60
C ASP A 81 -0.63 10.95 13.18
N MET A 82 0.25 11.83 13.66
CA MET A 82 0.27 13.25 13.32
C MET A 82 1.68 13.72 12.93
N GLY A 83 1.77 14.65 11.98
CA GLY A 83 2.99 15.39 11.71
C GLY A 83 2.71 16.86 11.44
N VAL A 84 3.72 17.70 11.67
CA VAL A 84 3.63 19.15 11.47
C VAL A 84 4.75 19.61 10.56
N VAL A 85 4.42 20.41 9.54
CA VAL A 85 5.40 20.96 8.61
C VAL A 85 5.20 22.47 8.51
N GLY A 86 6.26 23.21 8.84
CA GLY A 86 6.38 24.64 8.64
C GLY A 86 7.08 24.99 7.33
N ILE A 87 6.48 25.89 6.54
CA ILE A 87 6.95 26.35 5.23
C ILE A 87 7.19 27.86 5.29
N SER A 88 8.43 28.31 5.09
CA SER A 88 8.81 29.73 5.07
C SER A 88 8.78 30.33 3.67
N GLN A 89 9.06 29.53 2.63
CA GLN A 89 9.23 29.97 1.26
C GLN A 89 8.64 28.99 0.25
N ARG A 90 8.44 29.45 -1.00
CA ARG A 90 7.95 28.62 -2.13
C ARG A 90 6.66 27.86 -1.80
N HIS A 91 5.79 28.43 -0.96
CA HIS A 91 4.53 27.80 -0.55
C HIS A 91 3.62 27.47 -1.75
N GLU A 92 3.61 28.33 -2.78
CA GLU A 92 2.88 28.08 -4.04
C GLU A 92 3.34 26.82 -4.79
N GLU A 93 4.59 26.39 -4.59
CA GLU A 93 5.15 25.18 -5.21
C GLU A 93 5.00 23.96 -4.28
N VAL A 94 5.27 24.15 -2.99
CA VAL A 94 5.39 23.06 -2.00
C VAL A 94 4.02 22.56 -1.55
N ILE A 95 3.08 23.45 -1.25
CA ILE A 95 1.75 23.08 -0.74
C ILE A 95 1.00 22.17 -1.73
N PRO A 96 0.94 22.46 -3.04
CA PRO A 96 0.29 21.56 -3.99
C PRO A 96 0.88 20.14 -4.02
N GLN A 97 2.20 19.99 -3.85
CA GLN A 97 2.81 18.66 -3.78
C GLN A 97 2.47 17.94 -2.48
N ILE A 98 2.44 18.66 -1.34
CA ILE A 98 1.98 18.12 -0.05
C ILE A 98 0.54 17.62 -0.17
N LEU A 99 -0.37 18.45 -0.68
CA LEU A 99 -1.78 18.07 -0.86
C LEU A 99 -1.93 16.87 -1.80
N ARG A 100 -1.16 16.82 -2.89
CA ARG A 100 -1.15 15.69 -3.83
C ARG A 100 -0.71 14.39 -3.16
N PHE A 101 0.42 14.39 -2.45
CA PHE A 101 0.91 13.18 -1.78
C PHE A 101 0.00 12.76 -0.64
N SER A 102 -0.48 13.71 0.18
CA SER A 102 -1.44 13.44 1.24
C SER A 102 -2.72 12.80 0.70
N ASN A 103 -3.29 13.36 -0.37
CA ASN A 103 -4.47 12.79 -1.01
C ASN A 103 -4.23 11.37 -1.53
N THR A 104 -3.07 11.14 -2.16
CA THR A 104 -2.67 9.82 -2.67
C THR A 104 -2.54 8.79 -1.54
N LEU A 105 -1.99 9.20 -0.40
CA LEU A 105 -1.77 8.36 0.77
C LEU A 105 -2.98 8.27 1.71
N GLY A 106 -4.07 8.99 1.44
CA GLY A 106 -5.26 9.00 2.29
C GLY A 106 -5.09 9.81 3.59
N LEU A 107 -4.20 10.80 3.59
CA LEU A 107 -3.93 11.67 4.74
C LEU A 107 -4.80 12.94 4.67
N THR A 108 -5.21 13.44 5.84
CA THR A 108 -5.85 14.75 5.96
C THR A 108 -4.80 15.81 6.20
N VAL A 109 -4.90 16.96 5.52
CA VAL A 109 -4.03 18.12 5.73
C VAL A 109 -4.89 19.27 6.24
N ILE A 110 -4.48 19.86 7.35
CA ILE A 110 -5.10 21.06 7.91
C ILE A 110 -4.14 22.21 7.61
N ASP A 111 -4.58 23.13 6.75
CA ASP A 111 -3.90 24.40 6.51
C ASP A 111 -4.33 25.38 7.59
N GLU A 112 -3.44 25.64 8.53
CA GLU A 112 -3.71 26.52 9.67
C GLU A 112 -3.65 27.99 9.30
N HIS A 113 -2.98 28.30 8.18
CA HIS A 113 -2.87 29.67 7.71
C HIS A 113 -4.17 30.09 7.01
N GLU A 114 -4.69 29.23 6.13
CA GLU A 114 -5.93 29.49 5.40
C GLU A 114 -7.20 29.08 6.17
N GLY A 115 -7.06 28.26 7.22
CA GLY A 115 -8.20 27.71 7.95
C GLY A 115 -8.97 26.67 7.14
N VAL A 116 -8.29 25.95 6.24
CA VAL A 116 -8.90 24.97 5.33
C VAL A 116 -8.47 23.56 5.70
N ILE A 117 -9.43 22.63 5.69
CA ILE A 117 -9.18 21.20 5.92
C ILE A 117 -9.27 20.44 4.60
N HIS A 118 -8.13 20.00 4.09
CA HIS A 118 -8.02 19.16 2.90
C HIS A 118 -8.14 17.69 3.30
N ARG A 119 -9.35 17.14 3.19
CA ARG A 119 -9.60 15.71 3.38
C ARG A 119 -9.24 14.93 2.11
N PRO A 120 -8.74 13.69 2.22
CA PRO A 120 -8.42 12.88 1.06
C PRO A 120 -9.70 12.52 0.29
N GLN A 121 -9.64 12.67 -1.03
CA GLN A 121 -10.68 12.25 -1.95
C GLN A 121 -10.90 10.75 -1.81
N ARG A 122 -12.15 10.38 -1.56
CA ARG A 122 -12.59 8.98 -1.53
C ARG A 122 -13.09 8.57 -2.91
N TYR A 123 -12.93 7.29 -3.20
CA TYR A 123 -13.29 6.69 -4.47
C TYR A 123 -14.23 5.50 -4.27
N ARG A 124 -15.06 5.27 -5.28
CA ARG A 124 -15.89 4.09 -5.41
C ARG A 124 -15.54 3.36 -6.71
N ILE A 125 -15.71 2.05 -6.71
CA ILE A 125 -15.51 1.22 -7.89
C ILE A 125 -16.85 0.87 -8.48
N VAL A 126 -17.05 1.28 -9.74
CA VAL A 126 -18.26 1.04 -10.50
C VAL A 126 -17.98 0.00 -11.57
N LEU A 127 -18.76 -1.08 -11.56
CA LEU A 127 -18.71 -2.12 -12.57
C LEU A 127 -19.43 -1.64 -13.84
N GLN A 128 -18.72 -1.63 -14.96
CA GLN A 128 -19.28 -1.30 -16.27
C GLN A 128 -19.69 -2.54 -17.06
N GLY A 129 -19.06 -3.68 -16.79
CA GLY A 129 -19.40 -4.96 -17.42
C GLY A 129 -18.24 -5.93 -17.43
N VAL A 130 -18.25 -6.84 -18.40
CA VAL A 130 -17.21 -7.85 -18.65
C VAL A 130 -16.50 -7.53 -19.97
N LYS A 131 -15.21 -7.87 -20.09
CA LYS A 131 -14.47 -7.69 -21.34
C LYS A 131 -15.12 -8.50 -22.47
N GLU A 132 -15.15 -7.92 -23.67
CA GLU A 132 -15.84 -8.48 -24.85
C GLU A 132 -15.34 -9.88 -25.26
N ASP A 133 -14.09 -10.22 -24.91
CA ASP A 133 -13.45 -11.48 -25.22
C ASP A 133 -13.74 -12.61 -24.21
N MET A 134 -14.52 -12.34 -23.16
CA MET A 134 -14.78 -13.30 -22.08
C MET A 134 -16.27 -13.57 -21.86
N ALA A 135 -16.60 -14.86 -21.70
CA ALA A 135 -17.92 -15.28 -21.30
C ALA A 135 -18.23 -14.87 -19.86
N VAL A 136 -19.40 -14.25 -19.64
CA VAL A 136 -19.85 -13.78 -18.32
C VAL A 136 -19.83 -14.90 -17.27
N THR A 137 -20.21 -16.12 -17.65
CA THR A 137 -20.19 -17.30 -16.76
C THR A 137 -18.78 -17.64 -16.29
N ALA A 138 -17.79 -17.63 -17.20
CA ALA A 138 -16.40 -17.92 -16.86
C ALA A 138 -15.78 -16.84 -15.94
N VAL A 139 -16.21 -15.59 -16.08
CA VAL A 139 -15.79 -14.49 -15.19
C VAL A 139 -16.49 -14.61 -13.83
N ALA A 140 -17.78 -14.96 -13.82
CA ALA A 140 -18.54 -15.19 -12.60
C ALA A 140 -17.95 -16.34 -11.75
N ASP A 141 -17.54 -17.44 -12.38
CA ASP A 141 -16.89 -18.57 -11.70
C ASP A 141 -15.59 -18.15 -11.00
N LYS A 142 -14.79 -17.29 -11.65
CA LYS A 142 -13.53 -16.78 -11.08
C LYS A 142 -13.75 -15.80 -9.93
N LEU A 143 -14.82 -15.00 -10.00
CA LEU A 143 -15.12 -13.95 -9.03
C LEU A 143 -15.96 -14.43 -7.84
N ALA A 144 -16.72 -15.53 -8.00
CA ALA A 144 -17.48 -16.19 -6.95
C ALA A 144 -16.71 -16.35 -5.62
N PRO A 145 -15.47 -16.90 -5.59
CA PRO A 145 -14.71 -17.01 -4.35
C PRO A 145 -14.32 -15.65 -3.77
N LEU A 146 -13.99 -14.66 -4.61
CA LEU A 146 -13.58 -13.32 -4.17
C LEU A 146 -14.72 -12.58 -3.46
N PHE A 147 -15.94 -12.68 -3.99
CA PHE A 147 -17.13 -12.05 -3.41
C PHE A 147 -17.84 -12.90 -2.35
N LYS A 148 -17.37 -14.14 -2.12
CA LYS A 148 -18.04 -15.12 -1.24
C LYS A 148 -19.51 -15.33 -1.64
N ARG A 149 -19.79 -15.44 -2.94
CA ARG A 149 -21.13 -15.58 -3.55
C ARG A 149 -21.16 -16.74 -4.54
N THR A 150 -22.36 -17.21 -4.89
CA THR A 150 -22.48 -18.25 -5.93
C THR A 150 -22.20 -17.66 -7.32
N PRO A 151 -21.72 -18.45 -8.28
CA PRO A 151 -21.50 -17.96 -9.65
C PRO A 151 -22.74 -17.34 -10.28
N ALA A 152 -23.94 -17.89 -10.00
CA ALA A 152 -25.20 -17.32 -10.47
C ALA A 152 -25.42 -15.89 -9.93
N GLN A 153 -25.22 -15.67 -8.63
CA GLN A 153 -25.34 -14.35 -8.02
C GLN A 153 -24.32 -13.35 -8.57
N VAL A 154 -23.10 -13.81 -8.86
CA VAL A 154 -22.07 -12.95 -9.46
C VAL A 154 -22.40 -12.65 -10.92
N ALA A 155 -22.93 -13.61 -11.68
CA ALA A 155 -23.40 -13.35 -13.04
C ALA A 155 -24.52 -12.29 -13.06
N ASP A 156 -25.45 -12.35 -12.10
CA ASP A 156 -26.50 -11.33 -11.93
C ASP A 156 -25.91 -9.95 -11.59
N MET A 157 -24.86 -9.89 -10.77
CA MET A 157 -24.13 -8.65 -10.50
C MET A 157 -23.42 -8.11 -11.75
N LEU A 158 -22.80 -9.00 -12.54
CA LEU A 158 -22.11 -8.64 -13.78
C LEU A 158 -23.07 -8.12 -14.87
N ALA A 159 -24.34 -8.53 -14.83
CA ALA A 159 -25.36 -8.04 -15.73
C ALA A 159 -25.88 -6.62 -15.39
N GLN A 160 -25.62 -6.13 -14.16
CA GLN A 160 -26.05 -4.80 -13.72
C GLN A 160 -24.98 -3.75 -14.06
N ALA A 161 -25.19 -3.03 -15.16
CA ALA A 161 -24.35 -1.89 -15.51
C ALA A 161 -24.44 -0.79 -14.45
N GLY A 162 -23.30 -0.24 -14.03
CA GLY A 162 -23.23 0.82 -13.04
C GLY A 162 -23.27 0.34 -11.58
N LEU A 163 -23.14 -0.96 -11.32
CA LEU A 163 -23.14 -1.49 -9.96
C LEU A 163 -21.90 -1.01 -9.18
N VAL A 164 -22.13 -0.36 -8.03
CA VAL A 164 -21.04 0.03 -7.11
C VAL A 164 -20.59 -1.18 -6.32
N LEU A 165 -19.36 -1.64 -6.54
CA LEU A 165 -18.78 -2.82 -5.89
C LEU A 165 -18.23 -2.51 -4.50
N LYS A 166 -17.51 -1.39 -4.36
CA LYS A 166 -16.94 -0.92 -3.09
C LYS A 166 -16.86 0.61 -3.09
N LYS A 167 -17.00 1.22 -1.92
CA LYS A 167 -17.00 2.67 -1.70
C LYS A 167 -15.97 3.05 -0.63
N ASP A 168 -15.78 4.35 -0.41
CA ASP A 168 -14.89 4.91 0.62
C ASP A 168 -13.41 4.44 0.52
N LEU A 169 -12.93 4.23 -0.70
CA LEU A 169 -11.56 3.79 -0.94
C LEU A 169 -10.60 4.97 -1.09
N THR A 170 -9.36 4.80 -0.64
CA THR A 170 -8.27 5.70 -1.05
C THR A 170 -7.92 5.45 -2.52
N GLN A 171 -7.27 6.43 -3.17
CA GLN A 171 -6.92 6.33 -4.58
C GLN A 171 -6.09 5.08 -4.90
N ILE A 172 -5.07 4.77 -4.10
CA ILE A 172 -4.21 3.60 -4.30
C ILE A 172 -5.03 2.31 -4.18
N VAL A 173 -5.85 2.18 -3.13
CA VAL A 173 -6.66 0.97 -2.92
C VAL A 173 -7.68 0.79 -4.05
N ALA A 174 -8.31 1.87 -4.49
CA ALA A 174 -9.24 1.86 -5.61
C ALA A 174 -8.57 1.44 -6.93
N GLN A 175 -7.38 1.99 -7.24
CA GLN A 175 -6.60 1.60 -8.42
C GLN A 175 -6.23 0.11 -8.40
N ASN A 176 -5.77 -0.38 -7.24
CA ASN A 176 -5.43 -1.80 -7.06
C ASN A 176 -6.66 -2.69 -7.26
N TYR A 177 -7.82 -2.27 -6.74
CA TYR A 177 -9.06 -3.01 -6.90
C TYR A 177 -9.49 -3.09 -8.37
N VAL A 178 -9.41 -1.98 -9.12
CA VAL A 178 -9.69 -1.96 -10.56
C VAL A 178 -8.71 -2.84 -11.33
N ALA A 179 -7.41 -2.75 -11.04
CA ALA A 179 -6.39 -3.56 -11.71
C ALA A 179 -6.60 -5.06 -11.47
N THR A 180 -6.95 -5.44 -10.25
CA THR A 180 -7.26 -6.83 -9.88
C THR A 180 -8.51 -7.32 -10.61
N LEU A 181 -9.62 -6.57 -10.57
CA LEU A 181 -10.85 -6.95 -11.29
C LEU A 181 -10.65 -7.03 -12.81
N ALA A 182 -9.80 -6.18 -13.38
CA ALA A 182 -9.45 -6.23 -14.79
C ALA A 182 -8.69 -7.50 -15.19
N GLN A 183 -7.90 -8.08 -14.28
CA GLN A 183 -7.23 -9.39 -14.49
C GLN A 183 -8.23 -10.54 -14.51
N TYR A 184 -9.33 -10.42 -13.76
CA TYR A 184 -10.42 -11.40 -13.77
C TYR A 184 -11.38 -11.23 -14.95
N GLY A 185 -11.25 -10.14 -15.71
CA GLY A 185 -12.05 -9.88 -16.90
C GLY A 185 -13.19 -8.90 -16.74
N CYS A 186 -13.26 -8.19 -15.61
CA CYS A 186 -14.20 -7.09 -15.47
C CYS A 186 -13.71 -5.84 -16.18
N VAL A 187 -14.66 -5.00 -16.60
CA VAL A 187 -14.42 -3.60 -16.94
C VAL A 187 -15.00 -2.78 -15.79
N CYS A 188 -14.11 -2.15 -15.02
CA CYS A 188 -14.48 -1.31 -13.88
C CYS A 188 -13.91 0.09 -14.06
N VAL A 189 -14.63 1.08 -13.55
CA VAL A 189 -14.19 2.48 -13.50
C VAL A 189 -14.11 2.91 -12.04
N MET A 190 -13.04 3.63 -11.72
CA MET A 190 -12.87 4.30 -10.44
C MET A 190 -13.48 5.69 -10.54
N GLU A 191 -14.44 6.01 -9.68
CA GLU A 191 -15.10 7.32 -9.63
C GLU A 191 -14.90 7.98 -8.27
N PRO A 192 -14.81 9.33 -8.19
CA PRO A 192 -14.89 10.04 -6.93
C PRO A 192 -16.20 9.74 -6.18
N ASP A 193 -16.13 9.47 -4.88
CA ASP A 193 -17.29 9.24 -4.04
C ASP A 193 -17.90 10.59 -3.61
N VAL A 194 -18.82 11.09 -4.43
CA VAL A 194 -19.43 12.43 -4.31
C VAL A 194 -20.27 12.60 -3.02
N ASN A 195 -20.62 11.49 -2.35
CA ASN A 195 -21.45 11.52 -1.15
C ASN A 195 -20.70 12.01 0.11
N ILE A 196 -19.38 12.15 0.07
CA ILE A 196 -18.59 12.60 1.23
C ILE A 196 -18.26 14.09 1.14
N THR A 197 -18.13 14.64 -0.07
CA THR A 197 -17.66 16.02 -0.29
C THR A 197 -18.78 17.07 -0.24
N SER A 198 -20.05 16.66 -0.33
CA SER A 198 -21.19 17.59 -0.48
C SER A 198 -21.68 18.23 0.84
N ALA A 199 -21.18 17.80 2.00
CA ALA A 199 -21.58 18.39 3.27
C ALA A 199 -20.86 19.71 3.59
N THR A 200 -19.66 19.95 3.03
CA THR A 200 -18.81 21.10 3.42
C THR A 200 -19.02 22.33 2.55
N ALA A 201 -19.43 22.19 1.29
CA ALA A 201 -19.58 23.35 0.38
C ALA A 201 -20.88 24.16 0.58
N ALA A 202 -21.90 23.62 1.26
CA ALA A 202 -23.21 24.25 1.34
C ALA A 202 -23.42 25.18 2.56
N GLN A 203 -22.48 25.25 3.51
CA GLN A 203 -22.68 26.00 4.76
C GLN A 203 -21.99 27.38 4.83
N SER A 204 -21.22 27.79 3.81
CA SER A 204 -20.55 29.11 3.81
C SER A 204 -21.34 30.23 3.10
N ALA A 205 -22.59 29.97 2.67
CA ALA A 205 -23.35 30.93 1.85
C ALA A 205 -24.72 31.36 2.42
N ALA A 206 -25.06 31.03 3.66
CA ALA A 206 -26.36 31.42 4.25
C ALA A 206 -26.20 32.39 5.43
N VAL A 207 -26.04 33.67 5.10
CA VAL A 207 -26.42 34.78 6.00
C VAL A 207 -27.94 34.96 5.87
N PRO A 208 -28.75 34.83 6.93
CA PRO A 208 -30.20 35.01 6.83
C PRO A 208 -30.56 36.49 6.86
N GLU A 209 -31.15 36.98 5.76
CA GLU A 209 -31.95 38.21 5.76
C GLU A 209 -33.39 37.85 6.15
N GLU A 210 -33.90 38.58 7.13
CA GLU A 210 -35.13 38.33 7.89
C GLU A 210 -36.34 38.97 7.17
N ASN A 211 -37.32 38.16 6.74
CA ASN A 211 -38.73 38.63 6.63
C ASN A 211 -39.73 37.46 6.48
N PRO A 212 -40.87 37.42 7.22
CA PRO A 212 -41.91 36.42 7.04
C PRO A 212 -43.17 37.00 6.38
N GLU A 213 -43.74 36.32 5.37
CA GLU A 213 -45.20 36.07 5.28
C GLU A 213 -45.63 35.28 4.03
N HIS A 214 -46.50 34.30 4.28
CA HIS A 214 -47.53 33.68 3.43
C HIS A 214 -47.19 33.12 2.03
N ALA A 215 -47.36 31.80 1.85
CA ALA A 215 -48.64 31.22 1.42
C ALA A 215 -48.53 29.70 1.12
N THR A 216 -49.63 29.02 1.40
CA THR A 216 -50.00 27.64 1.09
C THR A 216 -49.93 27.27 -0.40
N ALA A 217 -49.53 26.02 -0.71
CA ALA A 217 -50.44 24.96 -1.20
C ALA A 217 -49.81 23.93 -2.17
N THR A 218 -50.28 22.69 -2.00
CA THR A 218 -50.58 21.66 -3.03
C THR A 218 -49.46 20.78 -3.60
N THR A 219 -49.41 19.56 -3.06
CA THR A 219 -48.90 18.32 -3.65
C THR A 219 -49.68 17.92 -4.91
N PRO A 220 -49.03 17.29 -5.92
CA PRO A 220 -49.52 15.95 -6.30
C PRO A 220 -48.46 14.92 -6.71
N ALA A 221 -48.90 13.65 -6.62
CA ALA A 221 -48.50 12.48 -7.39
C ALA A 221 -47.20 11.74 -7.00
N ALA A 222 -47.31 11.00 -5.89
CA ALA A 222 -46.52 9.81 -5.60
C ALA A 222 -46.94 8.64 -6.51
N GLY A 223 -45.97 8.00 -7.17
CA GLY A 223 -46.24 6.79 -7.96
C GLY A 223 -45.03 5.92 -8.29
N THR A 224 -43.81 6.48 -8.33
CA THR A 224 -42.63 5.75 -8.83
C THR A 224 -41.54 5.52 -7.77
N ASP A 225 -41.67 6.13 -6.58
CA ASP A 225 -40.60 6.17 -5.57
C ASP A 225 -40.64 5.02 -4.54
N GLN A 226 -41.77 4.30 -4.43
CA GLN A 226 -41.92 3.26 -3.42
C GLN A 226 -41.12 1.98 -3.72
N ALA A 227 -40.78 1.70 -4.97
CA ALA A 227 -39.94 0.53 -5.31
C ALA A 227 -38.47 0.76 -4.92
N MET A 228 -37.95 1.96 -5.17
CA MET A 228 -36.60 2.36 -4.79
C MET A 228 -36.46 2.47 -3.25
N GLN A 229 -37.45 3.05 -2.57
CA GLN A 229 -37.46 3.16 -1.11
C GLN A 229 -37.59 1.79 -0.41
N ARG A 230 -38.33 0.83 -0.98
CA ARG A 230 -38.39 -0.54 -0.46
C ARG A 230 -37.06 -1.28 -0.61
N TRP A 231 -36.32 -1.03 -1.69
CA TRP A 231 -34.97 -1.60 -1.88
C TRP A 231 -33.95 -0.99 -0.90
N ILE A 232 -34.00 0.33 -0.68
CA ILE A 232 -33.14 1.01 0.31
C ILE A 232 -33.46 0.55 1.75
N ALA A 233 -34.74 0.38 2.09
CA ALA A 233 -35.16 -0.12 3.39
C ALA A 233 -34.68 -1.57 3.62
N TYR A 234 -34.84 -2.45 2.62
CA TYR A 234 -34.41 -3.86 2.70
C TYR A 234 -32.90 -4.00 2.94
N ASN A 235 -32.08 -3.15 2.29
CA ASN A 235 -30.62 -3.18 2.46
C ASN A 235 -30.14 -2.55 3.78
N ASN A 236 -30.92 -1.66 4.41
CA ASN A 236 -30.52 -0.97 5.64
C ASN A 236 -30.98 -1.66 6.92
N THR A 237 -32.09 -2.42 6.92
CA THR A 237 -32.64 -3.02 8.15
C THR A 237 -32.23 -4.47 8.41
N GLY A 238 -31.54 -5.13 7.48
CA GLY A 238 -31.50 -6.59 7.45
C GLY A 238 -30.13 -7.26 7.41
N LYS A 239 -29.06 -6.71 8.02
CA LYS A 239 -27.81 -7.46 8.36
C LYS A 239 -26.74 -6.56 9.01
N LYS A 240 -27.00 -6.03 10.22
CA LYS A 240 -25.96 -5.24 10.93
C LYS A 240 -25.68 -5.66 12.37
N LYS A 241 -26.02 -6.89 12.79
CA LYS A 241 -25.75 -7.29 14.18
C LYS A 241 -25.09 -8.66 14.39
N GLU A 242 -24.72 -9.40 13.35
CA GLU A 242 -24.09 -10.72 13.53
C GLU A 242 -22.99 -11.05 12.51
N GLU A 243 -22.50 -10.05 11.76
CA GLU A 243 -21.41 -10.23 10.79
C GLU A 243 -20.30 -9.18 11.01
N ALA A 244 -20.05 -8.83 12.29
CA ALA A 244 -18.96 -7.95 12.73
C ALA A 244 -17.68 -8.73 13.13
N ASP A 245 -17.65 -10.05 12.95
CA ASP A 245 -16.53 -10.92 13.33
C ASP A 245 -16.08 -11.84 12.18
N LYS A 246 -16.27 -11.41 10.94
CA LYS A 246 -15.74 -12.10 9.76
C LYS A 246 -14.58 -11.28 9.21
N PRO A 247 -13.37 -11.87 9.04
CA PRO A 247 -12.26 -11.14 8.46
C PRO A 247 -12.66 -10.66 7.06
N GLU A 248 -12.58 -9.33 6.90
CA GLU A 248 -12.68 -8.62 5.63
C GLU A 248 -11.74 -9.30 4.61
N PRO A 249 -12.14 -9.47 3.34
CA PRO A 249 -11.24 -10.05 2.34
C PRO A 249 -9.93 -9.24 2.30
N GLU A 250 -8.85 -9.93 2.67
CA GLU A 250 -7.49 -9.41 2.78
C GLU A 250 -7.07 -8.80 1.44
N ILE A 251 -6.93 -7.49 1.44
CA ILE A 251 -6.44 -6.74 0.28
C ILE A 251 -4.96 -7.08 0.21
N VAL A 252 -4.52 -7.74 -0.88
CA VAL A 252 -3.10 -8.03 -1.14
C VAL A 252 -2.32 -6.71 -0.98
N ASN A 253 -1.59 -6.61 0.12
CA ASN A 253 -0.85 -5.44 0.50
C ASN A 253 0.41 -5.44 -0.36
N TYR A 254 0.81 -4.29 -0.90
CA TYR A 254 2.07 -4.20 -1.66
C TYR A 254 3.29 -4.48 -0.76
N ASP A 255 3.13 -4.33 0.55
CA ASP A 255 4.10 -4.82 1.52
C ASP A 255 4.25 -6.36 1.42
N ASP A 256 3.22 -7.12 1.05
CA ASP A 256 3.26 -8.59 0.91
C ASP A 256 4.15 -9.06 -0.25
N ILE A 257 4.18 -8.32 -1.37
CA ILE A 257 5.07 -8.63 -2.51
C ILE A 257 6.53 -8.44 -2.09
N ARG A 258 6.85 -7.31 -1.46
CA ARG A 258 8.20 -7.06 -0.93
C ARG A 258 8.58 -8.10 0.12
N ILE A 259 7.66 -8.44 1.02
CA ILE A 259 7.86 -9.44 2.06
C ILE A 259 8.11 -10.83 1.45
N ALA A 260 7.39 -11.20 0.39
CA ALA A 260 7.59 -12.46 -0.31
C ALA A 260 8.93 -12.52 -1.02
N GLU A 261 9.34 -11.45 -1.70
CA GLU A 261 10.67 -11.35 -2.30
C GLU A 261 11.79 -11.39 -1.25
N LEU A 262 11.59 -10.74 -0.10
CA LEU A 262 12.50 -10.78 1.04
C LEU A 262 12.62 -12.22 1.58
N ALA A 263 11.50 -12.92 1.74
CA ALA A 263 11.46 -14.30 2.20
C ALA A 263 12.11 -15.28 1.20
N ASP A 264 11.95 -15.06 -0.10
CA ASP A 264 12.60 -15.86 -1.13
C ASP A 264 14.12 -15.59 -1.19
N GLY A 265 14.54 -14.33 -1.07
CA GLY A 265 15.94 -13.95 -0.92
C GLY A 265 16.60 -14.60 0.30
N GLN A 266 15.93 -14.58 1.45
CA GLN A 266 16.37 -15.24 2.69
C GLN A 266 16.54 -16.75 2.50
N LYS A 267 15.60 -17.41 1.82
CA LYS A 267 15.67 -18.84 1.52
C LYS A 267 16.89 -19.20 0.70
N GLN A 268 17.14 -18.47 -0.39
CA GLN A 268 18.28 -18.71 -1.27
C GLN A 268 19.60 -18.58 -0.50
N LEU A 269 19.65 -17.58 0.39
CA LEU A 269 20.80 -17.30 1.23
C LEU A 269 21.06 -18.40 2.26
N ILE A 270 20.02 -18.90 2.94
CA ILE A 270 20.13 -20.05 3.86
C ILE A 270 20.60 -21.32 3.12
N TYR A 271 20.08 -21.56 1.92
CA TYR A 271 20.52 -22.70 1.10
C TYR A 271 21.97 -22.56 0.66
N ALA A 272 22.45 -21.35 0.36
CA ALA A 272 23.84 -21.12 0.00
C ALA A 272 24.76 -21.43 1.18
N VAL A 273 24.40 -21.01 2.39
CA VAL A 273 25.14 -21.35 3.62
C VAL A 273 25.20 -22.85 3.83
N ALA A 274 24.05 -23.52 3.80
CA ALA A 274 23.98 -24.96 4.02
C ALA A 274 24.81 -25.74 2.98
N LEU A 275 24.73 -25.35 1.72
CA LEU A 275 25.49 -25.99 0.63
C LEU A 275 26.99 -25.74 0.77
N ASN A 276 27.40 -24.56 1.24
CA ASN A 276 28.80 -24.24 1.53
C ASN A 276 29.36 -25.19 2.62
N PHE A 277 28.62 -25.40 3.73
CA PHE A 277 29.01 -26.37 4.75
C PHE A 277 29.12 -27.80 4.22
N VAL A 278 28.20 -28.22 3.33
CA VAL A 278 28.27 -29.55 2.69
C VAL A 278 29.54 -29.68 1.88
N VAL A 279 29.87 -28.69 1.04
CA VAL A 279 31.07 -28.70 0.19
C VAL A 279 32.35 -28.70 1.04
N ILE A 280 32.41 -27.90 2.12
CA ILE A 280 33.55 -27.89 3.05
C ILE A 280 33.69 -29.23 3.80
N SER A 281 32.58 -29.90 4.12
CA SER A 281 32.58 -31.17 4.84
C SER A 281 33.01 -32.36 3.97
N MET A 282 33.02 -32.19 2.65
CA MET A 282 33.56 -33.19 1.74
C MET A 282 35.09 -33.22 1.92
N LYS A 283 35.60 -34.32 2.52
CA LYS A 283 37.03 -34.47 2.82
C LYS A 283 37.90 -34.21 1.58
N SER A 284 38.87 -33.32 1.74
CA SER A 284 39.88 -32.96 0.73
C SER A 284 40.68 -34.14 0.20
N ASP A 285 40.74 -35.23 0.97
CA ASP A 285 41.53 -36.41 0.62
C ASP A 285 40.89 -37.25 -0.50
N VAL A 286 39.60 -37.05 -0.78
CA VAL A 286 38.83 -37.80 -1.79
C VAL A 286 38.57 -36.94 -3.04
N ILE A 287 38.49 -35.63 -2.89
CA ILE A 287 38.04 -34.70 -3.93
C ILE A 287 39.14 -33.67 -4.16
N GLY A 288 39.70 -33.66 -5.37
CA GLY A 288 40.74 -32.72 -5.75
C GLY A 288 40.28 -31.26 -5.61
N PHE A 289 41.23 -30.36 -5.30
CA PHE A 289 41.01 -28.93 -5.10
C PHE A 289 40.15 -28.29 -6.21
N PHE A 290 40.41 -28.63 -7.48
CA PHE A 290 39.65 -28.10 -8.61
C PHE A 290 38.18 -28.51 -8.59
N THR A 291 37.86 -29.71 -8.13
CA THR A 291 36.47 -30.17 -8.01
C THR A 291 35.75 -29.42 -6.89
N ILE A 292 36.41 -29.19 -5.75
CA ILE A 292 35.85 -28.36 -4.67
C ILE A 292 35.60 -26.93 -5.17
N ALA A 293 36.56 -26.32 -5.86
CA ALA A 293 36.40 -24.98 -6.44
C ALA A 293 35.26 -24.92 -7.45
N PHE A 294 35.12 -25.94 -8.30
CA PHE A 294 34.01 -26.04 -9.25
C PHE A 294 32.65 -26.20 -8.56
N CYS A 295 32.59 -26.95 -7.45
CA CYS A 295 31.38 -27.09 -6.64
C CYS A 295 31.01 -25.80 -5.90
N LEU A 296 31.97 -24.96 -5.52
CA LEU A 296 31.70 -23.68 -4.84
C LEU A 296 31.12 -22.61 -5.77
N LEU A 297 31.47 -22.62 -7.06
CA LEU A 297 31.00 -21.62 -8.03
C LEU A 297 29.46 -21.47 -8.09
N PRO A 298 28.65 -22.54 -8.23
CA PRO A 298 27.19 -22.39 -8.21
C PRO A 298 26.65 -21.95 -6.85
N VAL A 299 27.34 -22.26 -5.73
CA VAL A 299 26.97 -21.76 -4.40
C VAL A 299 27.11 -20.24 -4.35
N GLU A 300 28.21 -19.71 -4.88
CA GLU A 300 28.47 -18.26 -4.96
C GLU A 300 27.45 -17.54 -5.87
N VAL A 301 27.07 -18.15 -7.00
CA VAL A 301 26.02 -17.59 -7.87
C VAL A 301 24.67 -17.54 -7.15
N MET A 302 24.29 -18.62 -6.46
CA MET A 302 23.04 -18.67 -5.69
C MET A 302 23.05 -17.67 -4.53
N PHE A 303 24.20 -17.55 -3.86
CA PHE A 303 24.44 -16.55 -2.83
C PHE A 303 24.22 -15.14 -3.38
N PHE A 304 24.87 -14.79 -4.50
CA PHE A 304 24.81 -13.45 -5.06
C PHE A 304 23.39 -13.12 -5.54
N ALA A 305 22.68 -14.09 -6.11
CA ALA A 305 21.27 -13.93 -6.48
C ALA A 305 20.37 -13.65 -5.27
N GLY A 306 20.51 -14.43 -4.18
CA GLY A 306 19.77 -14.20 -2.94
C GLY A 306 20.10 -12.85 -2.30
N TYR A 307 21.38 -12.48 -2.32
CA TYR A 307 21.87 -11.20 -1.85
C TYR A 307 21.29 -10.02 -2.62
N LEU A 308 21.30 -10.05 -3.96
CA LEU A 308 20.74 -8.97 -4.78
C LEU A 308 19.25 -8.76 -4.51
N LYS A 309 18.48 -9.84 -4.35
CA LYS A 309 17.06 -9.77 -3.99
C LYS A 309 16.83 -9.10 -2.64
N LEU A 310 17.63 -9.46 -1.64
CA LEU A 310 17.56 -8.85 -0.31
C LEU A 310 17.99 -7.38 -0.35
N ALA A 311 19.10 -7.06 -1.03
CA ALA A 311 19.65 -5.71 -1.12
C ALA A 311 18.72 -4.73 -1.86
N ALA A 312 17.96 -5.21 -2.85
CA ALA A 312 16.92 -4.45 -3.53
C ALA A 312 15.80 -4.03 -2.56
N ASN A 313 15.44 -4.92 -1.63
CA ASN A 313 14.26 -4.76 -0.78
C ASN A 313 14.52 -4.10 0.58
N MET A 314 15.75 -4.19 1.12
CA MET A 314 16.12 -3.63 2.43
C MET A 314 16.56 -2.15 2.39
N GLY A 315 16.55 -1.49 1.23
CA GLY A 315 16.92 -0.07 1.14
C GLY A 315 18.38 0.24 1.47
N PHE A 316 19.28 -0.76 1.42
CA PHE A 316 20.70 -0.55 1.69
C PHE A 316 21.30 0.50 0.75
N ASN A 317 22.02 1.46 1.33
CA ASN A 317 22.78 2.42 0.56
C ASN A 317 23.87 1.72 -0.28
N ASN A 318 24.34 2.39 -1.34
CA ASN A 318 25.31 1.81 -2.27
C ASN A 318 26.64 1.43 -1.60
N THR A 319 27.01 2.10 -0.50
CA THR A 319 28.23 1.79 0.26
C THR A 319 28.09 0.46 1.00
N MET A 320 27.01 0.26 1.75
CA MET A 320 26.71 -0.98 2.44
C MET A 320 26.59 -2.14 1.43
N ARG A 321 26.00 -1.88 0.25
CA ARG A 321 25.94 -2.88 -0.82
C ARG A 321 27.32 -3.37 -1.25
N LYS A 322 28.26 -2.43 -1.44
CA LYS A 322 29.66 -2.76 -1.76
C LYS A 322 30.36 -3.48 -0.61
N VAL A 323 30.21 -3.01 0.62
CA VAL A 323 30.84 -3.64 1.80
C VAL A 323 30.41 -5.09 1.94
N ILE A 324 29.12 -5.37 1.80
CA ILE A 324 28.60 -6.74 1.87
C ILE A 324 29.13 -7.58 0.69
N ALA A 325 29.09 -7.06 -0.53
CA ALA A 325 29.57 -7.78 -1.72
C ALA A 325 31.08 -8.09 -1.67
N TYR A 326 31.90 -7.21 -1.09
CA TYR A 326 33.33 -7.49 -0.88
C TYR A 326 33.56 -8.43 0.30
N GLY A 327 32.81 -8.24 1.40
CA GLY A 327 32.92 -9.09 2.58
C GLY A 327 32.50 -10.54 2.32
N SER A 328 31.60 -10.78 1.36
CA SER A 328 31.17 -12.13 0.99
C SER A 328 32.25 -12.94 0.26
N MET A 329 33.30 -12.31 -0.27
CA MET A 329 34.42 -13.02 -0.91
C MET A 329 35.31 -13.78 0.08
N VAL A 330 35.24 -13.45 1.38
CA VAL A 330 36.00 -14.13 2.43
C VAL A 330 35.05 -15.08 3.17
N PRO A 331 35.20 -16.42 3.08
CA PRO A 331 34.18 -17.37 3.56
C PRO A 331 33.73 -17.19 5.02
N LEU A 332 34.66 -16.87 5.92
CA LEU A 332 34.34 -16.62 7.34
C LEU A 332 33.57 -15.31 7.52
N VAL A 333 34.03 -14.22 6.89
CA VAL A 333 33.36 -12.91 6.93
C VAL A 333 31.97 -13.02 6.30
N ASN A 334 31.86 -13.75 5.19
CA ASN A 334 30.61 -14.07 4.53
C ASN A 334 29.61 -14.67 5.53
N THR A 335 30.02 -15.71 6.27
CA THR A 335 29.16 -16.36 7.27
C THR A 335 28.62 -15.37 8.32
N PHE A 336 29.46 -14.45 8.83
CA PHE A 336 29.02 -13.42 9.78
C PHE A 336 28.04 -12.41 9.17
N ILE A 337 28.34 -11.91 7.97
CA ILE A 337 27.43 -11.02 7.23
C ILE A 337 26.08 -11.70 7.04
N LEU A 338 26.07 -13.00 6.73
CA LEU A 338 24.83 -13.74 6.51
C LEU A 338 23.98 -13.87 7.76
N LEU A 339 24.61 -14.11 8.91
CA LEU A 339 23.91 -14.13 10.18
C LEU A 339 23.32 -12.76 10.52
N ALA A 340 24.06 -11.67 10.25
CA ALA A 340 23.57 -10.31 10.48
C ALA A 340 22.40 -9.94 9.56
N ILE A 341 22.49 -10.25 8.26
CA ILE A 341 21.39 -10.02 7.31
C ILE A 341 20.17 -10.87 7.68
N ASN A 342 20.38 -12.14 8.08
CA ASN A 342 19.29 -13.02 8.47
C ASN A 342 18.56 -12.51 9.72
N ASP A 343 19.28 -11.96 10.70
CA ASP A 343 18.68 -11.36 11.89
C ASP A 343 17.84 -10.12 11.53
N GLU A 344 18.36 -9.25 10.67
CA GLU A 344 17.66 -8.05 10.21
C GLU A 344 16.40 -8.39 9.39
N VAL A 345 16.50 -9.36 8.47
CA VAL A 345 15.32 -9.86 7.73
C VAL A 345 14.29 -10.45 8.67
N ASN A 346 14.72 -11.20 9.69
CA ASN A 346 13.80 -11.75 10.69
C ASN A 346 13.11 -10.67 11.52
N ARG A 347 13.77 -9.53 11.79
CA ARG A 347 13.14 -8.37 12.42
C ARG A 347 12.06 -7.80 11.52
N GLN A 348 12.37 -7.52 10.25
CA GLN A 348 11.39 -7.00 9.29
C GLN A 348 10.19 -7.94 9.09
N LEU A 349 10.41 -9.25 9.05
CA LEU A 349 9.33 -10.23 8.97
C LEU A 349 8.48 -10.26 10.25
N LYS A 350 9.09 -10.09 11.43
CA LYS A 350 8.35 -9.98 12.70
C LYS A 350 7.52 -8.71 12.76
N ASP A 351 8.07 -7.59 12.29
CA ASP A 351 7.39 -6.30 12.23
C ASP A 351 6.18 -6.36 11.28
N ALA A 352 6.26 -7.19 10.25
CA ALA A 352 5.14 -7.53 9.36
C ALA A 352 4.12 -8.53 9.97
N GLY A 353 4.25 -8.88 11.26
CA GLY A 353 3.34 -9.81 11.95
C GLY A 353 3.57 -11.29 11.63
N LEU A 354 4.62 -11.63 10.88
CA LEU A 354 4.99 -13.01 10.59
C LEU A 354 5.82 -13.60 11.72
N ARG A 355 5.80 -14.94 11.85
CA ARG A 355 6.61 -15.68 12.83
C ARG A 355 7.74 -16.43 12.13
N PRO A 356 8.88 -15.78 11.84
CA PRO A 356 10.02 -16.45 11.24
C PRO A 356 10.70 -17.38 12.25
N SER A 357 11.14 -18.54 11.76
CA SER A 357 12.04 -19.43 12.48
C SER A 357 13.50 -19.00 12.28
N ILE A 358 14.45 -19.65 12.96
CA ILE A 358 15.90 -19.46 12.70
C ILE A 358 16.23 -19.70 11.21
N LEU A 359 15.46 -20.56 10.54
CA LEU A 359 15.58 -20.90 9.12
C LEU A 359 14.65 -20.07 8.22
N GLY A 360 14.19 -18.91 8.68
CA GLY A 360 13.23 -18.06 7.98
C GLY A 360 11.80 -18.56 8.08
N LEU A 361 10.94 -18.13 7.15
CA LEU A 361 9.53 -18.54 7.10
C LEU A 361 9.36 -20.02 6.71
N SER A 362 8.36 -20.66 7.31
CA SER A 362 8.00 -22.04 6.96
C SER A 362 7.58 -22.16 5.50
N ALA A 363 7.67 -23.36 4.92
CA ALA A 363 7.17 -23.62 3.57
C ALA A 363 5.68 -23.25 3.41
N LYS A 364 4.87 -23.47 4.46
CA LYS A 364 3.45 -23.12 4.48
C LYS A 364 3.22 -21.60 4.46
N GLN A 365 3.93 -20.85 5.29
CA GLN A 365 3.84 -19.38 5.32
C GLN A 365 4.33 -18.74 4.02
N ARG A 366 5.34 -19.33 3.37
CA ARG A 366 5.78 -18.85 2.05
C ARG A 366 4.81 -19.22 0.95
N ALA A 367 4.20 -20.40 1.04
CA ALA A 367 3.16 -20.81 0.11
C ALA A 367 1.97 -19.86 0.22
N SER A 368 1.53 -19.47 1.43
CA SER A 368 0.47 -18.47 1.58
C SER A 368 0.87 -17.13 0.98
N LEU A 369 2.07 -16.61 1.28
CA LEU A 369 2.58 -15.37 0.68
C LEU A 369 2.64 -15.44 -0.87
N ASN A 370 3.00 -16.59 -1.44
CA ASN A 370 3.06 -16.77 -2.89
C ASN A 370 1.70 -17.04 -3.53
N GLU A 371 0.78 -17.69 -2.81
CA GLU A 371 -0.61 -17.92 -3.24
C GLU A 371 -1.36 -16.58 -3.36
N ASP A 372 -1.05 -15.63 -2.49
CA ASP A 372 -1.57 -14.26 -2.57
C ASP A 372 -1.02 -13.51 -3.80
N ILE A 373 0.19 -13.87 -4.27
CA ILE A 373 0.87 -13.20 -5.40
C ILE A 373 0.54 -13.85 -6.77
N CYS A 374 0.46 -15.19 -6.83
CA CYS A 374 0.08 -15.96 -8.02
C CYS A 374 -0.98 -17.01 -7.56
N PRO A 375 -2.29 -16.67 -7.50
CA PRO A 375 -3.32 -17.61 -7.05
C PRO A 375 -3.35 -18.88 -7.92
N PRO A 376 -3.75 -20.03 -7.35
CA PRO A 376 -3.76 -21.29 -8.07
C PRO A 376 -4.62 -21.18 -9.34
N TRP A 377 -3.97 -21.35 -10.50
CA TRP A 377 -4.65 -21.38 -11.78
C TRP A 377 -5.60 -22.60 -11.83
N PRO A 378 -6.74 -22.51 -12.53
CA PRO A 378 -7.61 -23.67 -12.73
C PRO A 378 -6.79 -24.83 -13.31
N PRO A 379 -7.11 -26.09 -12.95
CA PRO A 379 -6.33 -27.24 -13.37
C PRO A 379 -6.17 -27.23 -14.89
N ALA A 380 -4.92 -27.10 -15.35
CA ALA A 380 -4.60 -27.12 -16.76
C ALA A 380 -5.14 -28.43 -17.36
N LYS A 381 -5.80 -28.34 -18.52
CA LYS A 381 -6.14 -29.53 -19.29
C LYS A 381 -4.87 -30.36 -19.47
N VAL A 382 -4.97 -31.67 -19.22
CA VAL A 382 -3.84 -32.61 -19.27
C VAL A 382 -3.14 -32.47 -20.64
N GLY A 383 -1.98 -31.80 -20.66
CA GLY A 383 -1.22 -31.53 -21.89
C GLY A 383 -0.34 -30.27 -21.84
N ASP A 384 -0.71 -29.24 -21.07
CA ASP A 384 -0.02 -27.93 -21.13
C ASP A 384 0.74 -27.58 -19.83
N ARG A 385 1.75 -28.39 -19.49
CA ARG A 385 2.57 -28.18 -18.28
C ARG A 385 3.72 -27.17 -18.46
N HIS A 386 4.09 -26.83 -19.69
CA HIS A 386 5.23 -25.93 -19.95
C HIS A 386 4.81 -24.45 -20.10
N GLY A 387 3.54 -24.15 -20.41
CA GLY A 387 3.07 -22.77 -20.61
C GLY A 387 2.94 -21.91 -19.34
N ASN A 388 2.72 -22.52 -18.17
CA ASN A 388 2.37 -21.76 -16.95
C ASN A 388 3.58 -21.06 -16.30
N PHE A 389 4.78 -21.63 -16.40
CA PHE A 389 5.98 -21.04 -15.81
C PHE A 389 6.43 -19.79 -16.55
N HIS A 390 6.28 -19.76 -17.88
CA HIS A 390 6.60 -18.60 -18.69
C HIS A 390 5.69 -17.40 -18.38
N ARG A 391 4.40 -17.62 -18.09
CA ARG A 391 3.44 -16.51 -17.86
C ARG A 391 3.60 -15.78 -16.51
N CYS A 392 3.80 -16.49 -15.38
CA CYS A 392 4.07 -15.81 -14.09
C CYS A 392 5.45 -15.08 -14.17
N ARG A 393 6.43 -15.63 -14.93
CA ARG A 393 7.72 -14.97 -15.21
C ARG A 393 7.59 -13.71 -16.09
N ASP A 394 6.79 -13.76 -17.14
CA ASP A 394 6.58 -12.62 -18.04
C ASP A 394 5.81 -11.48 -17.33
N ARG A 395 4.91 -11.83 -16.40
CA ARG A 395 4.26 -10.87 -15.51
C ARG A 395 5.24 -10.20 -14.54
N HIS A 396 6.18 -10.96 -13.96
CA HIS A 396 7.25 -10.39 -13.13
C HIS A 396 8.13 -9.41 -13.94
N ARG A 397 8.52 -9.78 -15.16
CA ARG A 397 9.28 -8.88 -16.07
C ARG A 397 8.52 -7.61 -16.44
N ALA A 398 7.20 -7.69 -16.64
CA ALA A 398 6.38 -6.52 -16.93
C ALA A 398 6.35 -5.53 -15.75
N LEU A 399 6.33 -6.05 -14.52
CA LEU A 399 6.40 -5.24 -13.30
C LEU A 399 7.80 -4.64 -13.07
N GLU A 400 8.87 -5.41 -13.30
CA GLU A 400 10.26 -4.92 -13.23
C GLU A 400 10.53 -3.80 -14.27
N ASN A 401 10.03 -3.95 -15.49
CA ASN A 401 10.18 -2.92 -16.53
C ASN A 401 9.43 -1.63 -16.20
N GLN A 402 8.27 -1.71 -15.53
CA GLN A 402 7.56 -0.53 -15.03
C GLN A 402 8.34 0.22 -13.93
N HIS A 403 9.16 -0.50 -13.15
CA HIS A 403 10.01 0.10 -12.13
C HIS A 403 11.31 0.69 -12.68
N THR A 404 11.81 0.20 -13.82
CA THR A 404 13.05 0.70 -14.43
C THR A 404 12.81 1.94 -15.31
N GLN A 405 11.56 2.19 -15.71
CA GLN A 405 11.13 3.37 -16.47
C GLN A 405 10.62 4.53 -15.60
N ARG A 406 10.66 4.39 -14.27
CA ARG A 406 10.36 5.44 -13.29
C ARG A 406 11.61 5.73 -12.47
#